data_AF-A0A3D5Q2T0-F1
#
_entry.id   AF-A0A3D5Q2T0-F1
#
_cell.length_a   1.000
_cell.length_b   1.000
_cell.length_c   1.000
_cell.angle_alpha   90.00
_cell.angle_beta   90.00
_cell.angle_gamma   90.00
#
_symmetry.space_group_name_H-M   'P 1'
#
loop_
_entity.id
_entity.type
_entity.pdbx_description
1 polymer ?
#
loop_
_entity_poly.entity_id
_entity_poly.type
_entity_poly.pdbx_seq_one_letter_code
_entity_poly.pdbx_strand_id
1 'polypeptide(L)'
;MTHKARLHELLDAMAKELLSFIKESENEFPDGWVPATFIKDQLELKKSAYPQGNKIDQETGWLFATLARHLQDKNAVAFKKSGTRSFYKSI
;
A
#
# COMPACT_ATOMS: atom_id res chain seq x y z
N MET A 1 -18.80 -1.58 -20.60
CA MET A 1 -17.88 -1.12 -19.54
C MET A 1 -16.79 -0.27 -20.18
N THR A 2 -16.42 0.87 -19.59
CA THR A 2 -15.38 1.76 -20.12
C THR A 2 -14.01 1.42 -19.55
N HIS A 3 -12.92 1.81 -20.23
CA HIS A 3 -11.56 1.64 -19.70
C HIS A 3 -11.39 2.29 -18.32
N LYS A 4 -12.00 3.47 -18.11
CA LYS A 4 -12.04 4.15 -16.81
C LYS A 4 -12.65 3.24 -15.74
N ALA A 5 -13.86 2.72 -15.96
CA ALA A 5 -14.52 1.85 -14.99
C ALA A 5 -13.64 0.64 -14.64
N ARG A 6 -13.04 0.01 -15.64
CA ARG A 6 -12.17 -1.15 -15.44
C ARG A 6 -10.91 -0.84 -14.62
N LEU A 7 -10.27 0.30 -14.87
CA LEU A 7 -9.10 0.71 -14.09
C LEU A 7 -9.45 0.92 -12.62
N HIS A 8 -10.61 1.53 -12.34
CA HIS A 8 -11.07 1.73 -10.96
C HIS A 8 -11.40 0.39 -10.26
N GLU A 9 -12.00 -0.57 -10.97
CA GLU A 9 -12.23 -1.92 -10.44
C GLU A 9 -10.92 -2.63 -10.07
N LEU A 10 -9.92 -2.56 -10.96
CA LEU A 10 -8.61 -3.18 -10.73
C LEU A 10 -7.88 -2.53 -9.56
N LEU A 11 -7.93 -1.20 -9.47
CA LEU A 11 -7.36 -0.47 -8.32
C LEU A 11 -8.02 -0.91 -7.01
N ASP A 12 -9.36 -1.06 -7.01
CA ASP A 12 -10.09 -1.51 -5.84
C ASP A 12 -9.75 -2.95 -5.44
N ALA A 13 -9.61 -3.84 -6.43
CA ALA A 13 -9.19 -5.22 -6.21
C ALA A 13 -7.78 -5.29 -5.60
N MET A 14 -6.83 -4.53 -6.14
CA MET A 14 -5.46 -4.44 -5.58
C MET A 14 -5.46 -3.88 -4.15
N ALA A 15 -6.29 -2.87 -3.88
CA ALA A 15 -6.40 -2.29 -2.55
C ALA A 15 -7.00 -3.27 -1.54
N LYS A 16 -8.00 -4.07 -1.95
CA LYS A 16 -8.56 -5.15 -1.11
C LYS A 16 -7.52 -6.21 -0.79
N GLU A 17 -6.69 -6.60 -1.75
CA GLU A 17 -5.60 -7.54 -1.51
C GLU A 17 -4.59 -6.99 -0.49
N LEU A 18 -4.21 -5.72 -0.62
CA LEU A 18 -3.36 -5.03 0.35
C LEU A 18 -3.99 -5.01 1.75
N LEU A 19 -5.29 -4.77 1.86
CA LEU A 19 -6.02 -4.79 3.13
C LEU A 19 -6.02 -6.19 3.76
N SER A 20 -6.26 -7.24 2.97
CA SER A 20 -6.20 -8.63 3.45
C SER A 20 -4.83 -8.96 4.02
N PHE A 21 -3.76 -8.61 3.29
CA PHE A 21 -2.40 -8.80 3.75
C PHE A 21 -2.12 -8.05 5.06
N ILE A 22 -2.55 -6.79 5.18
CA ILE A 22 -2.41 -6.02 6.43
C ILE A 22 -3.09 -6.75 7.58
N LYS A 23 -4.34 -7.20 7.40
CA LYS A 23 -5.12 -7.92 8.42
C LYS A 23 -4.44 -9.20 8.91
N GLU A 24 -3.94 -10.00 7.98
CA GLU A 24 -3.24 -11.25 8.28
C GLU A 24 -1.94 -10.98 9.06
N SER A 25 -1.24 -9.91 8.70
CA SER A 25 0.03 -9.52 9.31
C SER A 25 -0.12 -8.94 10.73
N GLU A 26 -1.30 -8.44 11.13
CA GLU A 26 -1.46 -7.72 12.41
C GLU A 26 -1.03 -8.55 13.62
N ASN A 27 -1.26 -9.86 13.59
CA ASN A 27 -0.92 -10.77 14.70
C ASN A 27 0.59 -10.92 14.91
N GLU A 28 1.41 -10.56 13.91
CA GLU A 28 2.87 -10.63 13.98
C GLU A 28 3.50 -9.38 14.59
N PHE A 29 2.73 -8.32 14.80
CA PHE A 29 3.24 -7.03 15.27
C PHE A 29 2.56 -6.59 16.58
N PRO A 30 3.32 -5.96 17.51
CA PRO A 30 2.76 -5.38 18.72
C PRO A 30 1.62 -4.40 18.40
N ASP A 31 0.54 -4.50 19.16
CA ASP A 31 -0.67 -3.67 19.05
C ASP A 31 -1.37 -3.73 17.67
N GLY A 32 -0.98 -4.66 16.79
CA GLY A 32 -1.51 -4.83 15.44
C GLY A 32 -1.04 -3.80 14.42
N TRP A 33 -0.04 -2.97 14.74
CA TRP A 33 0.45 -1.94 13.82
C TRP A 33 1.51 -2.50 12.87
N VAL A 34 1.15 -2.71 11.62
CA VAL A 34 2.02 -3.28 10.58
C VAL A 34 2.91 -2.18 9.98
N PRO A 35 4.26 -2.33 9.98
CA PRO A 35 5.16 -1.34 9.38
C PRO A 35 4.99 -1.23 7.86
N ALA A 36 4.96 -0.01 7.34
CA ALA A 36 4.90 0.25 5.90
C ALA A 36 6.12 -0.30 5.14
N THR A 37 7.28 -0.39 5.78
CA THR A 37 8.48 -1.03 5.21
C THR A 37 8.24 -2.52 4.99
N PHE A 38 7.71 -3.22 5.99
CA PHE A 38 7.38 -4.65 5.91
C PHE A 38 6.39 -4.91 4.76
N ILE A 39 5.29 -4.16 4.70
CA ILE A 39 4.27 -4.34 3.66
C ILE A 39 4.88 -4.16 2.26
N LYS A 40 5.66 -3.09 2.07
CA LYS A 40 6.28 -2.79 0.77
C LYS A 40 7.30 -3.85 0.35
N ASP A 41 8.04 -4.42 1.30
CA ASP A 41 9.08 -5.40 1.03
C ASP A 41 8.47 -6.76 0.72
N GLN A 42 7.49 -7.23 1.51
CA GLN A 42 6.82 -8.51 1.30
C GLN A 42 6.00 -8.59 0.01
N LEU A 43 5.41 -7.46 -0.41
CA LEU A 43 4.56 -7.39 -1.61
C LEU A 43 5.29 -6.78 -2.83
N GLU A 44 6.60 -6.55 -2.73
CA GLU A 44 7.43 -5.95 -3.79
C GLU A 44 6.83 -4.66 -4.39
N LEU A 45 6.32 -3.77 -3.53
CA LEU A 45 5.63 -2.55 -3.92
C LEU A 45 6.55 -1.33 -4.09
N LYS A 46 7.87 -1.53 -3.94
CA LYS A 46 8.91 -0.54 -4.26
C LYS A 46 9.27 -0.63 -5.76
N LYS A 47 8.29 -0.44 -6.64
CA LYS A 47 8.52 -0.53 -8.09
C LYS A 47 9.08 0.79 -8.62
N SER A 48 9.93 0.74 -9.65
CA SER A 48 10.31 1.96 -10.38
C SER A 48 9.06 2.49 -11.10
N ALA A 49 8.70 3.74 -10.79
CA ALA A 49 7.55 4.41 -11.40
C ALA A 49 7.92 5.21 -12.66
N TYR A 50 9.20 5.19 -13.05
CA TYR A 50 9.72 5.99 -14.15
C TYR A 50 9.92 5.15 -15.42
N PRO A 51 9.75 5.74 -16.62
CA PRO A 51 10.08 5.07 -17.87
C PRO A 51 11.53 4.59 -17.88
N GLN A 52 11.81 3.44 -18.50
CA GLN A 52 13.14 2.84 -18.55
C GLN A 52 14.22 3.77 -19.14
N GLY A 53 13.85 4.69 -20.03
CA GLY A 53 14.76 5.69 -20.60
C GLY A 53 15.23 6.75 -19.60
N ASN A 54 14.53 6.91 -18.48
CA ASN A 54 14.92 7.81 -17.40
C ASN A 54 15.65 6.99 -16.32
N LYS A 55 16.99 7.07 -16.29
CA LYS A 55 17.78 6.46 -15.23
C LYS A 55 17.62 7.25 -13.93
N ILE A 56 16.63 6.86 -13.14
CA ILE A 56 16.41 7.35 -11.79
C ILE A 56 16.56 6.13 -10.87
N ASP A 57 17.63 6.10 -10.08
CA ASP A 57 18.01 5.02 -9.15
C ASP A 57 17.14 5.02 -7.87
N GLN A 58 15.83 5.21 -8.00
CA GLN A 58 14.92 5.21 -6.85
C GLN A 58 13.69 4.34 -7.08
N GLU A 59 13.77 3.14 -6.50
CA GLU A 59 12.59 2.34 -6.20
C GLU A 59 11.67 3.11 -5.26
N THR A 60 10.54 3.56 -5.79
CA THR A 60 9.63 4.46 -5.09
C THR A 60 8.36 3.73 -4.69
N GLY A 61 7.95 3.87 -3.43
CA GLY A 61 6.75 3.22 -2.90
C GLY A 61 5.43 3.86 -3.34
N TRP A 62 5.37 4.43 -4.55
CA TRP A 62 4.21 5.21 -5.02
C TRP A 62 2.96 4.35 -5.16
N LEU A 63 3.09 3.13 -5.70
CA LEU A 63 1.96 2.21 -5.83
C LEU A 63 1.37 1.90 -4.45
N PHE A 64 2.21 1.55 -3.48
CA PHE A 64 1.78 1.36 -2.10
C PHE A 64 1.09 2.61 -1.53
N ALA A 65 1.67 3.80 -1.70
CA ALA A 65 1.10 5.04 -1.20
C ALA A 65 -0.29 5.32 -1.78
N THR A 66 -0.49 5.08 -3.08
CA THR A 66 -1.78 5.22 -3.76
C THR A 66 -2.82 4.24 -3.22
N LEU A 67 -2.46 2.96 -3.08
CA LEU A 67 -3.36 1.93 -2.55
C LEU A 67 -3.74 2.20 -1.09
N ALA A 68 -2.75 2.54 -0.26
CA ALA A 68 -2.97 2.87 1.14
C ALA A 68 -3.88 4.10 1.29
N ARG A 69 -3.69 5.14 0.47
CA ARG A 69 -4.56 6.31 0.47
C ARG A 69 -5.99 5.97 0.04
N HIS A 70 -6.16 5.15 -1.01
CA HIS A 70 -7.46 4.67 -1.46
C HIS A 70 -8.21 3.90 -0.36
N LEU A 71 -7.51 3.09 0.44
CA LEU A 71 -8.08 2.42 1.61
C LEU A 71 -8.43 3.39 2.75
N GLN A 72 -7.58 4.39 3.00
CA GLN A 72 -7.86 5.41 4.02
C GLN A 72 -9.08 6.25 3.66
N ASP A 73 -9.22 6.67 2.40
CA ASP A 73 -10.39 7.43 1.94
C ASP A 73 -11.70 6.64 2.10
N LYS A 74 -11.60 5.31 2.19
CA LYS A 74 -12.72 4.39 2.46
C LYS A 74 -12.88 4.00 3.93
N ASN A 75 -12.09 4.60 4.84
CA ASN A 75 -12.04 4.22 6.25
C ASN A 75 -11.78 2.71 6.48
N ALA A 76 -10.97 2.08 5.61
CA ALA A 76 -10.64 0.66 5.73
C ALA A 76 -9.34 0.39 6.50
N VAL A 77 -8.45 1.40 6.58
CA VAL A 77 -7.20 1.32 7.33
C VAL A 77 -6.94 2.60 8.14
N ALA A 78 -6.41 2.44 9.33
CA ALA A 78 -5.82 3.50 10.12
C ALA A 78 -4.34 3.68 9.78
N PHE A 79 -3.84 4.90 9.96
CA PHE A 79 -2.43 5.25 9.77
C PHE A 79 -1.85 5.85 11.05
N LYS A 80 -0.63 5.44 11.37
CA LYS A 80 0.16 6.02 12.46
C LYS A 80 1.58 6.29 11.99
N LYS A 81 2.14 7.42 12.43
CA LYS A 81 3.55 7.75 12.24
C LYS A 81 4.25 7.76 13.59
N SER A 82 5.42 7.12 13.67
CA SER A 82 6.31 7.19 14.84
C SER A 82 7.73 7.45 14.36
N GLY A 83 8.25 8.64 14.66
CA GLY A 83 9.49 9.14 14.09
C GLY A 83 9.43 9.20 12.56
N THR A 84 10.36 8.50 11.90
CA THR A 84 10.42 8.38 10.43
C THR A 84 9.64 7.18 9.88
N ARG A 85 9.07 6.34 10.75
CA ARG A 85 8.39 5.10 10.36
C ARG A 85 6.88 5.32 10.27
N SER A 86 6.30 4.74 9.23
CA SER A 86 4.86 4.71 8.96
C SER A 86 4.31 3.33 9.26
N PHE A 87 3.12 3.27 9.82
CA PHE A 87 2.43 2.04 10.19
C PHE A 87 0.97 2.09 9.77
N TYR A 88 0.40 0.93 9.47
CA TYR A 88 -0.98 0.75 9.06
C TYR A 88 -1.62 -0.37 9.87
N LYS A 89 -2.93 -0.25 10.08
CA LYS A 89 -3.77 -1.25 10.73
C LYS A 89 -5.14 -1.23 10.09
N SER A 90 -5.81 -2.36 9.95
CA SER A 90 -7.21 -2.38 9.54
C SER A 90 -8.10 -1.73 10.60
N ILE A 91 -9.20 -1.12 10.16
CA ILE A 91 -10.23 -0.57 11.04
C ILE A 91 -11.28 -1.65 11.34
#